data_AF-A0A151B9R1-F1
#
_entry.id   AF-A0A151B9R1-F1
#
_cell.length_a   1.000
_cell.length_b   1.000
_cell.length_c   1.000
_cell.angle_alpha   90.00
_cell.angle_beta   90.00
_cell.angle_gamma   90.00
#
_symmetry.space_group_name_H-M   'P 1'
#
loop_
_entity.id
_entity.type
_entity.pdbx_description
1 polymer ?
#
loop_
_entity_poly.entity_id
_entity_poly.type
_entity_poly.pdbx_seq_one_letter_code
_entity_poly.pdbx_strand_id
1 'polypeptide(L)'
;MFVLKIRVAIAGVGNCASALVQGVYYYRNAREDDRVPGIMHVDFGGYHIGDIEFVAAFDVNKLKIGKDLSEAIFAEPNCCAKFIESMPKLGVKVLPGPILDGVASHMREPFKVADDHEPVDVAAVLKEVNADMLVNFLPVGSYEATRYYAQAALDAGCAFVNCIPEFIASDEAWARKFEKAGLPVAGDDIKSQLGATILHRALVKLFVDRGVVIDETYQLNVGGNTDFLNMMAEERLKTKRVSKTEAVTSMIPYEVPTRVGPSDYVPFLGDKKVCFIHIKGRKFGNQPVTVSVKLEVEDSPNSAGMVIDVIRAVKLALDRGIAGPLISISAYAFKHPPVQVDDHIARRWLEEFIRGERDR
;
A
#
# COMPACT_ATOMS: atom_id res chain seq x y z
N MET A 1 -1.95 -28.99 -16.44
CA MET A 1 -1.79 -27.52 -16.30
C MET A 1 -1.11 -27.31 -14.97
N PHE A 2 0.15 -26.88 -14.94
CA PHE A 2 0.81 -26.56 -13.67
C PHE A 2 0.06 -25.36 -13.09
N VAL A 3 -0.54 -25.52 -11.90
CA VAL A 3 -1.15 -24.40 -11.17
C VAL A 3 0.01 -23.51 -10.71
N LEU A 4 0.20 -22.36 -11.34
CA LEU A 4 1.24 -21.40 -10.99
C LEU A 4 0.77 -20.64 -9.75
N LYS A 5 1.03 -21.19 -8.57
CA LYS A 5 0.84 -20.48 -7.30
C LYS A 5 1.78 -19.26 -7.23
N ILE A 6 1.31 -18.20 -6.58
CA ILE A 6 2.09 -16.99 -6.27
C ILE A 6 2.50 -17.04 -4.81
N ARG A 7 3.78 -17.29 -4.53
CA ARG A 7 4.32 -17.50 -3.18
C ARG A 7 4.70 -16.15 -2.57
N VAL A 8 3.84 -15.62 -1.69
CA VAL A 8 3.96 -14.28 -1.11
C VAL A 8 4.47 -14.33 0.33
N ALA A 9 5.52 -13.58 0.62
CA ALA A 9 5.94 -13.27 1.99
C ALA A 9 5.47 -11.87 2.40
N ILE A 10 5.24 -11.66 3.70
CA ILE A 10 4.78 -10.36 4.26
C ILE A 10 5.75 -9.86 5.33
N ALA A 11 6.21 -8.61 5.20
CA ALA A 11 6.88 -7.88 6.29
C ALA A 11 5.91 -6.88 6.93
N GLY A 12 5.59 -7.09 8.22
CA GLY A 12 4.61 -6.31 8.97
C GLY A 12 3.19 -6.86 8.83
N VAL A 13 2.70 -7.57 9.85
CA VAL A 13 1.38 -8.21 9.86
C VAL A 13 0.33 -7.25 10.45
N GLY A 14 0.26 -6.02 9.92
CA GLY A 14 -0.65 -4.96 10.36
C GLY A 14 -2.07 -5.08 9.80
N ASN A 15 -2.85 -3.99 9.88
CA ASN A 15 -4.21 -3.94 9.31
C ASN A 15 -4.23 -4.14 7.79
N CYS A 16 -3.26 -3.59 7.04
CA CYS A 16 -3.13 -3.81 5.60
C CYS A 16 -2.89 -5.29 5.26
N ALA A 17 -2.02 -5.97 6.02
CA ALA A 17 -1.79 -7.40 5.87
C ALA A 17 -3.07 -8.20 6.21
N SER A 18 -3.80 -7.79 7.26
CA SER A 18 -5.09 -8.39 7.60
C SER A 18 -6.11 -8.26 6.46
N ALA A 19 -6.25 -7.08 5.87
CA ALA A 19 -7.14 -6.85 4.74
C ALA A 19 -6.72 -7.65 3.49
N LEU A 20 -5.42 -7.73 3.20
CA LEU A 20 -4.89 -8.52 2.07
C LEU A 20 -5.19 -10.01 2.25
N VAL A 21 -4.83 -10.58 3.40
CA VAL A 21 -5.01 -12.01 3.69
C VAL A 21 -6.50 -12.36 3.71
N GLN A 22 -7.34 -11.56 4.38
CA GLN A 22 -8.79 -11.77 4.33
C GLN A 22 -9.34 -11.67 2.90
N GLY A 23 -8.89 -10.67 2.12
CA GLY A 23 -9.34 -10.43 0.73
C GLY A 23 -9.06 -11.61 -0.20
N VAL A 24 -7.85 -12.17 -0.14
CA VAL A 24 -7.49 -13.36 -0.93
C VAL A 24 -8.42 -14.53 -0.63
N TYR A 25 -8.71 -14.79 0.66
CA TYR A 25 -9.55 -15.92 1.06
C TYR A 25 -11.04 -15.66 0.88
N TYR A 26 -11.49 -14.40 0.94
CA TYR A 26 -12.87 -14.02 0.68
C TYR A 26 -13.22 -14.20 -0.80
N TYR A 27 -12.31 -13.83 -1.71
CA TYR A 27 -12.52 -13.91 -3.16
C TYR A 27 -11.87 -15.14 -3.83
N ARG A 28 -11.34 -16.10 -3.06
CA ARG A 28 -10.63 -17.29 -3.60
C ARG A 28 -11.45 -18.15 -4.58
N ASN A 29 -12.77 -18.09 -4.48
CA ASN A 29 -13.73 -18.84 -5.30
C ASN A 29 -14.56 -17.91 -6.20
N ALA A 30 -14.13 -16.65 -6.38
CA ALA A 30 -14.75 -15.76 -7.37
C ALA A 30 -14.68 -16.43 -8.75
N ARG A 31 -15.71 -16.24 -9.57
CA ARG A 31 -15.70 -16.69 -10.95
C ARG A 31 -14.99 -15.64 -11.81
N GLU A 32 -14.36 -16.06 -12.90
CA GLU A 32 -13.59 -15.16 -13.77
C GLU A 32 -14.42 -13.99 -14.31
N ASP A 33 -15.73 -14.18 -14.50
CA ASP A 33 -16.68 -13.17 -14.96
C ASP A 33 -17.33 -12.34 -13.84
N ASP A 34 -17.02 -12.65 -12.57
CA ASP A 34 -17.56 -11.89 -11.44
C ASP A 34 -16.96 -10.48 -11.40
N ARG A 35 -17.82 -9.51 -11.13
CA ARG A 35 -17.39 -8.13 -10.84
C ARG A 35 -17.06 -8.00 -9.37
N VAL A 36 -15.80 -8.21 -9.01
CA VAL A 36 -15.30 -8.02 -7.64
C VAL A 36 -14.97 -6.54 -7.37
N PRO A 37 -15.54 -5.91 -6.33
CA PRO A 37 -15.22 -4.53 -6.00
C PRO A 37 -13.74 -4.36 -5.63
N GLY A 38 -13.07 -3.43 -6.30
CA GLY A 38 -11.77 -2.95 -5.86
C GLY A 38 -10.54 -3.71 -6.38
N ILE A 39 -10.75 -4.67 -7.27
CA ILE A 39 -9.70 -5.28 -8.09
C ILE A 39 -9.97 -4.95 -9.56
N MET A 40 -8.93 -4.95 -10.39
CA MET A 40 -9.10 -4.67 -11.81
C MET A 40 -9.72 -5.84 -12.56
N HIS A 41 -9.18 -7.04 -12.34
CA HIS A 41 -9.64 -8.30 -12.96
C HIS A 41 -9.61 -9.43 -11.93
N VAL A 42 -10.52 -10.39 -12.05
CA VAL A 42 -10.49 -11.63 -11.25
C VAL A 42 -9.33 -12.52 -11.73
N ASP A 43 -9.26 -12.74 -13.05
CA ASP A 43 -8.08 -13.29 -13.72
C ASP A 43 -7.20 -12.15 -14.23
N PHE A 44 -6.02 -12.01 -13.63
CA PHE A 44 -5.02 -11.02 -14.00
C PHE A 44 -3.90 -11.69 -14.81
N GLY A 45 -4.04 -11.73 -16.14
CA GLY A 45 -3.00 -12.26 -17.03
C GLY A 45 -2.71 -13.76 -16.84
N GLY A 46 -3.73 -14.54 -16.46
CA GLY A 46 -3.64 -15.98 -16.16
C GLY A 46 -3.56 -16.30 -14.67
N TYR A 47 -3.51 -15.30 -13.78
CA TYR A 47 -3.50 -15.51 -12.33
C TYR A 47 -4.83 -15.10 -11.69
N HIS A 48 -5.48 -16.09 -11.11
CA HIS A 48 -6.66 -15.90 -10.28
C HIS A 48 -6.26 -15.35 -8.89
N ILE A 49 -7.18 -14.65 -8.22
CA ILE A 49 -6.97 -14.15 -6.84
C ILE A 49 -6.57 -15.30 -5.89
N GLY A 50 -7.21 -16.46 -6.08
CA GLY A 50 -6.99 -17.68 -5.30
C GLY A 50 -5.64 -18.36 -5.55
N ASP A 51 -4.86 -17.94 -6.55
CA ASP A 51 -3.51 -18.47 -6.79
C ASP A 51 -2.48 -17.91 -5.81
N ILE A 52 -2.83 -16.87 -5.05
CA ILE A 52 -1.96 -16.27 -4.03
C ILE A 52 -1.86 -17.20 -2.80
N GLU A 53 -0.65 -17.64 -2.52
CA GLU A 53 -0.29 -18.47 -1.37
C GLU A 53 0.67 -17.70 -0.47
N PHE A 54 0.28 -17.45 0.78
CA PHE A 54 1.20 -16.87 1.77
C PHE A 54 2.16 -17.95 2.26
N VAL A 55 3.47 -17.66 2.26
CA VAL A 55 4.51 -18.65 2.58
C VAL A 55 5.40 -18.25 3.76
N ALA A 56 5.48 -16.95 4.08
CA ALA A 56 6.21 -16.44 5.24
C ALA A 56 5.59 -15.11 5.72
N ALA A 57 5.76 -14.82 7.00
CA ALA A 57 5.36 -13.54 7.58
C ALA A 57 6.33 -13.13 8.70
N PHE A 58 6.64 -11.84 8.77
CA PHE A 58 7.55 -11.26 9.75
C PHE A 58 6.87 -10.14 10.51
N ASP A 59 7.04 -10.10 11.83
CA ASP A 59 6.54 -9.02 12.69
C ASP A 59 7.45 -8.83 13.90
N VAL A 60 7.24 -7.75 14.65
CA VAL A 60 7.98 -7.41 15.88
C VAL A 60 7.09 -7.52 17.13
N ASN A 61 5.78 -7.72 16.94
CA ASN A 61 4.78 -7.77 18.00
C ASN A 61 4.73 -9.15 18.68
N LYS A 62 4.90 -9.18 20.01
CA LYS A 62 4.91 -10.40 20.81
C LYS A 62 3.60 -11.20 20.80
N LEU A 63 2.48 -10.56 20.48
CA LEU A 63 1.18 -11.23 20.32
C LEU A 63 0.98 -11.85 18.93
N LYS A 64 1.86 -11.57 17.98
CA LYS A 64 1.81 -12.08 16.60
C LYS A 64 2.86 -13.15 16.37
N ILE A 65 4.10 -12.90 16.81
CA ILE A 65 5.23 -13.83 16.68
C ILE A 65 4.86 -15.20 17.24
N GLY A 66 5.13 -16.26 16.47
CA GLY A 66 4.86 -17.66 16.81
C GLY A 66 3.45 -18.15 16.46
N LYS A 67 2.47 -17.27 16.19
CA LYS A 67 1.12 -17.65 15.78
C LYS A 67 1.04 -17.99 14.29
N ASP A 68 0.01 -18.74 13.92
CA ASP A 68 -0.36 -18.91 12.51
C ASP A 68 -0.80 -17.55 11.93
N LEU A 69 -0.46 -17.28 10.68
CA LEU A 69 -0.84 -16.06 9.99
C LEU A 69 -2.37 -15.87 9.97
N SER A 70 -3.16 -16.95 9.91
CA SER A 70 -4.64 -16.86 10.00
C SER A 70 -5.15 -16.26 11.31
N GLU A 71 -4.37 -16.38 12.39
CA GLU A 71 -4.70 -15.86 13.72
C GLU A 71 -4.03 -14.51 13.95
N ALA A 72 -2.79 -14.36 13.52
CA ALA A 72 -1.99 -13.15 13.75
C ALA A 72 -2.58 -11.90 13.08
N ILE A 73 -3.25 -12.05 11.94
CA ILE A 73 -3.93 -10.94 11.27
C ILE A 73 -5.07 -10.31 12.08
N PHE A 74 -5.61 -11.03 13.08
CA PHE A 74 -6.62 -10.54 14.01
C PHE A 74 -6.06 -10.19 15.40
N ALA A 75 -4.77 -10.43 15.64
CA ALA A 75 -4.15 -10.13 16.91
C ALA A 75 -3.93 -8.62 17.09
N GLU A 76 -4.16 -8.14 18.31
CA GLU A 76 -3.96 -6.73 18.66
C GLU A 76 -2.53 -6.25 18.32
N PRO A 77 -2.36 -4.99 17.87
CA PRO A 77 -3.37 -3.93 17.83
C PRO A 77 -4.17 -3.88 16.51
N ASN A 78 -4.20 -4.95 15.71
CA ASN A 78 -4.98 -4.93 14.48
C ASN A 78 -6.47 -4.72 14.80
N CYS A 79 -7.09 -3.84 14.03
CA CYS A 79 -8.49 -3.43 14.12
C CYS A 79 -9.17 -3.35 12.75
N CYS A 80 -8.53 -3.91 11.71
CA CYS A 80 -9.11 -4.07 10.37
C CYS A 80 -10.50 -4.70 10.46
N ALA A 81 -11.45 -4.16 9.69
CA ALA A 81 -12.78 -4.75 9.56
C ALA A 81 -12.67 -6.24 9.20
N LYS A 82 -13.43 -7.07 9.93
CA LYS A 82 -13.52 -8.50 9.65
C LYS A 82 -14.63 -8.74 8.63
N PHE A 83 -14.27 -9.21 7.45
CA PHE A 83 -15.22 -9.48 6.36
C PHE A 83 -15.20 -10.92 5.87
N ILE A 84 -14.45 -11.80 6.53
CA ILE A 84 -14.53 -13.26 6.39
C ILE A 84 -14.93 -13.88 7.73
N GLU A 85 -15.82 -14.86 7.73
CA GLU A 85 -16.30 -15.49 8.98
C GLU A 85 -15.18 -16.22 9.73
N SER A 86 -14.41 -17.02 9.00
CA SER A 86 -13.28 -17.77 9.52
C SER A 86 -12.17 -17.91 8.48
N MET A 87 -10.93 -17.98 8.96
CA MET A 87 -9.77 -18.27 8.14
C MET A 87 -9.38 -19.74 8.28
N PRO A 88 -9.06 -20.45 7.20
CA PRO A 88 -8.40 -21.75 7.33
C PRO A 88 -7.02 -21.55 7.97
N LYS A 89 -6.52 -22.59 8.64
CA LYS A 89 -5.14 -22.60 9.13
C LYS A 89 -4.18 -22.55 7.94
N LEU A 90 -3.26 -21.59 7.92
CA LEU A 90 -2.36 -21.41 6.78
C LEU A 90 -1.08 -22.24 6.90
N GLY A 91 -0.71 -22.64 8.12
CA GLY A 91 0.56 -23.30 8.39
C GLY A 91 1.77 -22.35 8.35
N VAL A 92 1.52 -21.04 8.22
CA VAL A 92 2.55 -20.01 8.15
C VAL A 92 2.70 -19.39 9.52
N LYS A 93 3.80 -19.68 10.22
CA LYS A 93 4.11 -19.02 11.50
C LYS A 93 4.67 -17.62 11.25
N VAL A 94 4.22 -16.65 12.04
CA VAL A 94 4.84 -15.31 12.06
C VAL A 94 6.19 -15.39 12.78
N LEU A 95 7.24 -14.96 12.11
CA LEU A 95 8.61 -15.00 12.60
C LEU A 95 9.04 -13.64 13.16
N PRO A 96 9.97 -13.61 14.13
CA PRO A 96 10.51 -12.36 14.64
C PRO A 96 11.37 -11.68 13.56
N GLY A 97 10.92 -10.53 13.07
CA GLY A 97 11.68 -9.69 12.15
C GLY A 97 12.56 -8.67 12.89
N PRO A 98 13.59 -8.09 12.25
CA PRO A 98 14.41 -7.05 12.87
C PRO A 98 13.58 -5.77 13.11
N ILE A 99 13.77 -5.17 14.29
CA ILE A 99 13.06 -3.96 14.71
C ILE A 99 13.57 -2.72 13.95
N LEU A 100 14.89 -2.47 14.02
CA LEU A 100 15.55 -1.29 13.44
C LEU A 100 14.79 0.01 13.76
N ASP A 101 14.60 0.89 12.78
CA ASP A 101 13.81 2.13 12.89
C ASP A 101 12.31 1.94 12.60
N GLY A 102 11.89 0.67 12.42
CA GLY A 102 10.51 0.28 12.13
C GLY A 102 9.53 0.60 13.26
N VAL A 103 10.04 0.81 14.47
CA VAL A 103 9.27 1.11 15.66
C VAL A 103 9.74 2.42 16.27
N ALA A 104 8.91 3.46 16.19
CA ALA A 104 9.15 4.71 16.90
C ALA A 104 9.13 4.49 18.43
N SER A 105 9.84 5.33 19.18
CA SER A 105 9.87 5.26 20.66
C SER A 105 8.48 5.23 21.29
N HIS A 106 7.58 6.11 20.86
CA HIS A 106 6.19 6.18 21.33
C HIS A 106 5.30 5.01 20.84
N MET A 107 5.77 4.23 19.86
CA MET A 107 5.01 3.12 19.28
C MET A 107 5.40 1.76 19.86
N ARG A 108 6.44 1.65 20.71
CA ARG A 108 6.85 0.36 21.30
C ARG A 108 5.72 -0.34 22.05
N GLU A 109 5.00 0.42 22.90
CA GLU A 109 3.86 -0.10 23.65
C GLU A 109 2.64 -0.37 22.74
N PRO A 110 2.17 0.59 21.90
CA PRO A 110 1.08 0.33 20.96
C PRO A 110 1.30 -0.87 20.03
N PHE A 111 2.53 -1.06 19.53
CA PHE A 111 2.89 -2.21 18.70
C PHE A 111 3.16 -3.48 19.51
N LYS A 112 3.16 -3.42 20.84
CA LYS A 112 3.41 -4.56 21.73
C LYS A 112 4.70 -5.29 21.37
N VAL A 113 5.76 -4.51 21.19
CA VAL A 113 7.05 -5.01 20.69
C VAL A 113 7.60 -6.10 21.61
N ALA A 114 8.17 -7.13 20.99
CA ALA A 114 8.94 -8.17 21.64
C ALA A 114 10.41 -7.74 21.69
N ASP A 115 10.87 -7.26 22.84
CA ASP A 115 12.26 -6.86 23.05
C ASP A 115 13.21 -8.05 23.26
N ASP A 116 12.65 -9.22 23.53
CA ASP A 116 13.33 -10.45 23.97
C ASP A 116 13.52 -11.50 22.87
N HIS A 117 13.18 -11.18 21.61
CA HIS A 117 13.40 -12.08 20.48
C HIS A 117 14.59 -11.67 19.62
N GLU A 118 15.44 -12.66 19.29
CA GLU A 118 16.42 -12.49 18.23
C GLU A 118 15.73 -12.58 16.86
N PRO A 119 15.97 -11.61 15.96
CA PRO A 119 15.37 -11.63 14.63
C PRO A 119 15.95 -12.78 13.79
N VAL A 120 15.11 -13.40 12.97
CA VAL A 120 15.56 -14.42 12.00
C VAL A 120 16.35 -13.78 10.87
N ASP A 121 17.17 -14.58 10.18
CA ASP A 121 17.71 -14.21 8.88
C ASP A 121 16.58 -14.24 7.84
N VAL A 122 16.06 -13.06 7.50
CA VAL A 122 14.95 -12.89 6.57
C VAL A 122 15.30 -13.45 5.18
N ALA A 123 16.52 -13.25 4.70
CA ALA A 123 16.93 -13.73 3.38
C ALA A 123 16.98 -15.26 3.33
N ALA A 124 17.49 -15.90 4.40
CA ALA A 124 17.52 -17.35 4.51
C ALA A 124 16.10 -17.95 4.52
N VAL A 125 15.18 -17.35 5.29
CA VAL A 125 13.78 -17.79 5.34
C VAL A 125 13.11 -17.66 3.97
N LEU A 126 13.27 -16.52 3.30
CA LEU A 126 12.67 -16.29 1.97
C LEU A 126 13.14 -17.32 0.94
N LYS A 127 14.44 -17.71 0.98
CA LYS A 127 14.99 -18.79 0.14
C LYS A 127 14.39 -20.14 0.49
N GLU A 128 14.34 -20.49 1.78
CA GLU A 128 13.83 -21.77 2.26
C GLU A 128 12.39 -22.00 1.79
N VAL A 129 11.55 -20.96 1.91
CA VAL A 129 10.15 -21.02 1.49
C VAL A 129 9.95 -20.74 0.00
N ASN A 130 11.02 -20.56 -0.80
CA ASN A 130 10.95 -20.23 -2.23
C ASN A 130 9.94 -19.11 -2.51
N ALA A 131 10.04 -17.98 -1.80
CA ALA A 131 9.12 -16.86 -2.01
C ALA A 131 9.35 -16.26 -3.41
N ASP A 132 8.25 -15.97 -4.13
CA ASP A 132 8.32 -15.21 -5.39
C ASP A 132 8.55 -13.71 -5.11
N MET A 133 7.95 -13.20 -4.03
CA MET A 133 8.07 -11.81 -3.62
C MET A 133 7.87 -11.58 -2.13
N LEU A 134 8.40 -10.45 -1.65
CA LEU A 134 8.15 -9.90 -0.33
C LEU A 134 7.32 -8.62 -0.43
N VAL A 135 6.17 -8.59 0.26
CA VAL A 135 5.32 -7.40 0.39
C VAL A 135 5.63 -6.67 1.69
N ASN A 136 6.02 -5.39 1.58
CA ASN A 136 6.40 -4.54 2.70
C ASN A 136 5.21 -3.68 3.18
N PHE A 137 4.74 -3.94 4.40
CA PHE A 137 3.73 -3.18 5.13
C PHE A 137 4.26 -2.59 6.45
N LEU A 138 5.55 -2.30 6.51
CA LEU A 138 6.13 -1.67 7.69
C LEU A 138 5.51 -0.27 7.98
N PRO A 139 5.64 0.25 9.21
CA PRO A 139 5.12 1.57 9.54
C PRO A 139 5.77 2.70 8.72
N VAL A 140 5.06 3.82 8.55
CA VAL A 140 5.62 5.03 7.94
C VAL A 140 6.83 5.51 8.75
N GLY A 141 7.92 5.85 8.06
CA GLY A 141 9.19 6.30 8.68
C GLY A 141 10.19 5.17 8.97
N SER A 142 9.94 3.97 8.46
CA SER A 142 10.83 2.80 8.57
C SER A 142 11.87 2.78 7.44
N TYR A 143 12.84 3.70 7.48
CA TYR A 143 13.85 3.89 6.43
C TYR A 143 14.86 2.73 6.40
N GLU A 144 15.53 2.46 7.52
CA GLU A 144 16.54 1.40 7.64
C GLU A 144 15.89 0.03 7.51
N ALA A 145 14.74 -0.18 8.15
CA ALA A 145 14.04 -1.46 8.11
C ALA A 145 13.56 -1.80 6.69
N THR A 146 12.96 -0.86 5.96
CA THR A 146 12.51 -1.11 4.58
C THR A 146 13.69 -1.46 3.67
N ARG A 147 14.81 -0.76 3.82
CA ARG A 147 16.03 -1.05 3.05
C ARG A 147 16.66 -2.38 3.41
N TYR A 148 16.61 -2.78 4.69
CA TYR A 148 16.99 -4.12 5.11
C TYR A 148 16.13 -5.19 4.41
N TYR A 149 14.79 -5.06 4.45
CA TYR A 149 13.90 -6.04 3.81
C TYR A 149 14.04 -6.05 2.28
N ALA A 150 14.26 -4.91 1.65
CA ALA A 150 14.56 -4.83 0.21
C ALA A 150 15.88 -5.54 -0.14
N GLN A 151 16.92 -5.39 0.70
CA GLN A 151 18.17 -6.13 0.52
C GLN A 151 17.97 -7.63 0.76
N ALA A 152 17.22 -8.02 1.78
CA ALA A 152 16.92 -9.43 2.06
C ALA A 152 16.17 -10.11 0.90
N ALA A 153 15.24 -9.39 0.24
CA ALA A 153 14.56 -9.87 -0.96
C ALA A 153 15.53 -10.07 -2.14
N LEU A 154 16.43 -9.11 -2.39
CA LEU A 154 17.48 -9.23 -3.39
C LEU A 154 18.40 -10.44 -3.11
N ASP A 155 18.85 -10.58 -1.86
CA ASP A 155 19.75 -11.64 -1.44
C ASP A 155 19.06 -13.01 -1.54
N ALA A 156 17.73 -13.06 -1.35
CA ALA A 156 16.88 -14.23 -1.50
C ALA A 156 16.55 -14.60 -2.95
N GLY A 157 16.76 -13.69 -3.90
CA GLY A 157 16.36 -13.92 -5.29
C GLY A 157 14.86 -13.72 -5.53
N CYS A 158 14.17 -12.92 -4.74
CA CYS A 158 12.74 -12.68 -4.88
C CYS A 158 12.41 -11.19 -5.11
N ALA A 159 11.26 -10.92 -5.72
CA ALA A 159 10.82 -9.57 -6.03
C ALA A 159 10.40 -8.80 -4.77
N PHE A 160 10.29 -7.48 -4.88
CA PHE A 160 9.90 -6.62 -3.74
C PHE A 160 8.73 -5.70 -4.09
N VAL A 161 7.73 -5.65 -3.20
CA VAL A 161 6.57 -4.78 -3.31
C VAL A 161 6.55 -3.82 -2.13
N ASN A 162 6.74 -2.54 -2.39
CA ASN A 162 6.90 -1.53 -1.36
C ASN A 162 5.62 -0.70 -1.15
N CYS A 163 4.79 -1.07 -0.17
CA CYS A 163 3.52 -0.39 0.07
C CYS A 163 3.64 0.89 0.93
N ILE A 164 4.84 1.26 1.38
CA ILE A 164 5.06 2.37 2.33
C ILE A 164 5.79 3.54 1.65
N PRO A 165 5.77 4.77 2.21
CA PRO A 165 6.40 5.96 1.62
C PRO A 165 7.91 6.05 1.92
N GLU A 166 8.63 4.95 1.70
CA GLU A 166 10.10 4.91 1.63
C GLU A 166 10.51 4.69 0.18
N PHE A 167 11.57 5.32 -0.31
CA PHE A 167 11.91 5.26 -1.74
C PHE A 167 12.81 4.06 -2.07
N ILE A 168 12.25 3.12 -2.82
CA ILE A 168 12.90 1.88 -3.27
C ILE A 168 12.73 1.72 -4.78
N ALA A 169 11.49 1.60 -5.27
CA ALA A 169 11.25 1.46 -6.70
C ALA A 169 11.55 2.77 -7.46
N SER A 170 11.25 3.91 -6.80
CA SER A 170 11.47 5.26 -7.33
C SER A 170 12.88 5.80 -7.10
N ASP A 171 13.68 5.14 -6.25
CA ASP A 171 15.08 5.48 -6.05
C ASP A 171 15.96 4.82 -7.11
N GLU A 172 16.73 5.61 -7.86
CA GLU A 172 17.53 5.08 -8.96
C GLU A 172 18.58 4.04 -8.54
N ALA A 173 19.16 4.18 -7.34
CA ALA A 173 20.19 3.25 -6.89
C ALA A 173 19.58 1.88 -6.57
N TRP A 174 18.41 1.86 -5.92
CA TRP A 174 17.67 0.63 -5.65
C TRP A 174 17.05 0.03 -6.90
N ALA A 175 16.45 0.83 -7.77
CA ALA A 175 15.96 0.41 -9.08
C ALA A 175 17.03 -0.36 -9.87
N ARG A 176 18.26 0.19 -9.94
CA ARG A 176 19.41 -0.45 -10.60
C ARG A 176 19.85 -1.75 -9.92
N LYS A 177 19.71 -1.90 -8.60
CA LYS A 177 20.03 -3.16 -7.92
C LYS A 177 19.08 -4.28 -8.35
N PHE A 178 17.76 -4.01 -8.37
CA PHE A 178 16.74 -4.96 -8.82
C PHE A 178 16.91 -5.32 -10.30
N GLU A 179 17.18 -4.33 -11.15
CA GLU A 179 17.43 -4.58 -12.57
C GLU A 179 18.67 -5.46 -12.81
N LYS A 180 19.78 -5.19 -12.10
CA LYS A 180 21.01 -6.02 -12.19
C LYS A 180 20.81 -7.44 -11.66
N ALA A 181 19.96 -7.61 -10.65
CA ALA A 181 19.64 -8.92 -10.09
C ALA A 181 18.66 -9.72 -10.97
N GLY A 182 18.10 -9.13 -12.03
CA GLY A 182 17.08 -9.78 -12.85
C GLY A 182 15.72 -9.90 -12.14
N LEU A 183 15.46 -9.05 -11.13
CA LEU A 183 14.28 -9.12 -10.27
C LEU A 183 13.40 -7.88 -10.43
N PRO A 184 12.06 -8.02 -10.45
CA PRO A 184 11.16 -6.88 -10.48
C PRO A 184 11.01 -6.22 -9.11
N VAL A 185 10.70 -4.93 -9.13
CA VAL A 185 10.30 -4.15 -7.95
C VAL A 185 9.10 -3.25 -8.29
N ALA A 186 8.14 -3.16 -7.38
CA ALA A 186 6.96 -2.30 -7.52
C ALA A 186 6.81 -1.38 -6.30
N GLY A 187 6.54 -0.09 -6.54
CA GLY A 187 6.54 0.92 -5.48
C GLY A 187 6.45 2.36 -6.02
N ASP A 188 6.37 3.39 -5.19
CA ASP A 188 6.35 3.36 -3.72
C ASP A 188 5.10 4.07 -3.14
N ASP A 189 4.69 3.69 -1.92
CA ASP A 189 3.48 4.15 -1.21
C ASP A 189 2.16 3.75 -1.90
N ILE A 190 1.54 2.64 -1.49
CA ILE A 190 0.34 2.09 -2.16
C ILE A 190 -0.83 3.09 -2.14
N LYS A 191 -1.56 3.19 -3.24
CA LYS A 191 -2.81 3.95 -3.37
C LYS A 191 -3.97 3.17 -2.71
N SER A 192 -4.93 3.92 -2.20
CA SER A 192 -6.25 3.40 -1.87
C SER A 192 -7.16 3.50 -3.11
N GLN A 193 -8.18 2.66 -3.22
CA GLN A 193 -9.19 2.70 -4.30
C GLN A 193 -9.92 4.05 -4.30
N LEU A 194 -10.44 4.46 -3.14
CA LEU A 194 -11.07 5.76 -2.95
C LEU A 194 -10.59 6.39 -1.64
N GLY A 195 -9.47 7.12 -1.73
CA GLY A 195 -8.92 7.88 -0.61
C GLY A 195 -9.27 9.37 -0.65
N ALA A 196 -8.93 10.07 0.44
CA ALA A 196 -9.05 11.52 0.55
C ALA A 196 -8.32 12.26 -0.58
N THR A 197 -7.06 11.90 -0.85
CA THR A 197 -6.21 12.61 -1.82
C THR A 197 -6.73 12.48 -3.25
N ILE A 198 -7.20 11.29 -3.67
CA ILE A 198 -7.73 11.10 -5.04
C ILE A 198 -9.06 11.84 -5.22
N LEU A 199 -9.94 11.80 -4.21
CA LEU A 199 -11.20 12.56 -4.23
C LEU A 199 -10.94 14.07 -4.30
N HIS A 200 -10.00 14.57 -3.49
CA HIS A 200 -9.65 15.98 -3.47
C HIS A 200 -9.04 16.43 -4.81
N ARG A 201 -8.11 15.65 -5.38
CA ARG A 201 -7.54 15.90 -6.71
C ARG A 201 -8.62 15.96 -7.80
N ALA A 202 -9.58 15.03 -7.77
CA ALA A 202 -10.68 15.01 -8.74
C ALA A 202 -11.55 16.28 -8.65
N LEU A 203 -11.87 16.74 -7.44
CA LEU A 203 -12.62 17.97 -7.22
C LEU A 203 -11.84 19.22 -7.66
N VAL A 204 -10.55 19.32 -7.30
CA VAL A 204 -9.68 20.42 -7.72
C VAL A 204 -9.54 20.47 -9.24
N LYS A 205 -9.29 19.32 -9.88
CA LYS A 205 -9.23 19.22 -11.34
C LYS A 205 -10.54 19.67 -11.99
N LEU A 206 -11.69 19.26 -11.43
CA LEU A 206 -13.00 19.71 -11.94
C LEU A 206 -13.16 21.23 -11.86
N PHE A 207 -12.68 21.88 -10.79
CA PHE A 207 -12.73 23.34 -10.68
C PHE A 207 -11.87 23.99 -11.77
N VAL A 208 -10.61 23.54 -11.89
CA VAL A 208 -9.64 24.06 -12.87
C VAL A 208 -10.14 23.86 -14.30
N ASP A 209 -10.57 22.66 -14.67
CA ASP A 209 -11.04 22.31 -16.02
C ASP A 209 -12.31 23.09 -16.42
N ARG A 210 -13.09 23.58 -15.45
CA ARG A 210 -14.32 24.35 -15.66
C ARG A 210 -14.14 25.86 -15.48
N GLY A 211 -12.90 26.33 -15.30
CA GLY A 211 -12.59 27.75 -15.12
C GLY A 211 -13.10 28.35 -13.81
N VAL A 212 -13.31 27.53 -12.78
CA VAL A 212 -13.64 27.98 -11.43
C VAL A 212 -12.33 28.25 -10.68
N VAL A 213 -12.18 29.48 -10.19
CA VAL A 213 -10.99 29.88 -9.42
C VAL A 213 -11.12 29.35 -8.00
N ILE A 214 -10.09 28.67 -7.49
CA ILE A 214 -10.01 28.19 -6.11
C ILE A 214 -9.31 29.28 -5.29
N ASP A 215 -9.95 29.74 -4.23
CA ASP A 215 -9.40 30.77 -3.34
C ASP A 215 -8.71 30.16 -2.11
N GLU A 216 -9.25 29.06 -1.56
CA GLU A 216 -8.65 28.33 -0.43
C GLU A 216 -9.15 26.89 -0.36
N THR A 217 -8.34 25.99 0.19
CA THR A 217 -8.74 24.61 0.42
C THR A 217 -8.03 23.95 1.62
N TYR A 218 -8.73 23.02 2.27
CA TYR A 218 -8.11 22.13 3.24
C TYR A 218 -8.64 20.70 3.16
N GLN A 219 -7.83 19.77 3.65
CA GLN A 219 -8.14 18.36 3.81
C GLN A 219 -7.66 17.88 5.18
N LEU A 220 -8.60 17.58 6.05
CA LEU A 220 -8.37 17.07 7.40
C LEU A 220 -8.66 15.57 7.44
N ASN A 221 -7.82 14.78 8.09
CA ASN A 221 -7.97 13.33 8.19
C ASN A 221 -7.84 12.89 9.65
N VAL A 222 -8.83 12.14 10.14
CA VAL A 222 -8.80 11.49 11.45
C VAL A 222 -8.95 9.98 11.29
N GLY A 223 -8.31 9.22 12.16
CA GLY A 223 -8.35 7.74 12.15
C GLY A 223 -7.97 7.16 13.50
N GLY A 224 -8.30 5.89 13.72
CA GLY A 224 -8.14 5.22 15.02
C GLY A 224 -7.17 4.05 15.04
N ASN A 225 -6.47 3.79 13.94
CA ASN A 225 -5.51 2.69 13.85
C ASN A 225 -4.08 3.11 14.22
N THR A 226 -3.19 2.13 14.31
CA THR A 226 -1.81 2.38 14.70
C THR A 226 -0.96 3.08 13.63
N ASP A 227 -1.38 3.10 12.36
CA ASP A 227 -0.73 3.95 11.34
C ASP A 227 -0.98 5.44 11.65
N PHE A 228 -2.22 5.81 11.97
CA PHE A 228 -2.55 7.17 12.42
C PHE A 228 -1.82 7.56 13.70
N LEU A 229 -1.75 6.65 14.68
CA LEU A 229 -1.02 6.90 15.93
C LEU A 229 0.49 7.09 15.68
N ASN A 230 1.11 6.23 14.86
CA ASN A 230 2.53 6.35 14.47
C ASN A 230 2.82 7.69 13.76
N MET A 231 1.82 8.22 13.06
CA MET A 231 1.91 9.49 12.36
C MET A 231 1.64 10.71 13.24
N MET A 232 1.35 10.56 14.55
CA MET A 232 1.20 11.71 15.46
C MET A 232 2.53 12.40 15.78
N ALA A 233 3.66 11.70 15.63
CA ALA A 233 4.98 12.31 15.78
C ALA A 233 5.28 13.23 14.57
N GLU A 234 5.42 14.54 14.81
CA GLU A 234 5.67 15.53 13.75
C GLU A 234 6.89 15.23 12.87
N GLU A 235 7.94 14.62 13.45
CA GLU A 235 9.15 14.24 12.72
C GLU A 235 8.86 13.24 11.59
N ARG A 236 7.89 12.33 11.79
CA ARG A 236 7.47 11.34 10.78
C ARG A 236 6.52 11.93 9.72
N LEU A 237 6.02 13.16 9.91
CA LEU A 237 5.02 13.79 9.05
C LEU A 237 5.58 14.73 8.00
N LYS A 238 6.80 15.26 8.17
CA LYS A 238 7.33 16.35 7.32
C LYS A 238 7.22 16.03 5.82
N THR A 239 7.79 14.90 5.39
CA THR A 239 7.78 14.47 3.99
C THR A 239 6.38 14.17 3.46
N LYS A 240 5.55 13.51 4.28
CA LYS A 240 4.18 13.09 3.89
C LYS A 240 3.20 14.27 3.80
N ARG A 241 3.41 15.33 4.57
CA ARG A 241 2.62 16.58 4.47
C ARG A 241 2.96 17.32 3.19
N VAL A 242 4.24 17.41 2.83
CA VAL A 242 4.69 18.04 1.58
C VAL A 242 4.12 17.28 0.38
N SER A 243 4.34 15.96 0.30
CA SER A 243 3.89 15.16 -0.85
C SER A 243 2.37 15.18 -1.05
N LYS A 244 1.58 15.14 0.03
CA LYS A 244 0.12 15.23 -0.06
C LYS A 244 -0.36 16.62 -0.48
N THR A 245 0.33 17.67 -0.05
CA THR A 245 0.00 19.04 -0.45
C THR A 245 0.29 19.23 -1.93
N GLU A 246 1.49 18.84 -2.39
CA GLU A 246 1.90 18.90 -3.79
C GLU A 246 1.01 18.08 -4.71
N ALA A 247 0.55 16.90 -4.27
CA ALA A 247 -0.39 16.07 -5.05
C ALA A 247 -1.70 16.79 -5.37
N VAL A 248 -2.12 17.77 -4.55
CA VAL A 248 -3.32 18.57 -4.78
C VAL A 248 -2.98 19.88 -5.50
N THR A 249 -1.94 20.59 -5.06
CA THR A 249 -1.60 21.92 -5.58
C THR A 249 -0.97 21.88 -6.97
N SER A 250 -0.31 20.78 -7.36
CA SER A 250 0.26 20.60 -8.71
C SER A 250 -0.79 20.68 -9.83
N MET A 251 -2.06 20.45 -9.52
CA MET A 251 -3.17 20.56 -10.46
C MET A 251 -3.65 22.00 -10.66
N ILE A 252 -3.23 22.92 -9.80
CA ILE A 252 -3.67 24.33 -9.79
C ILE A 252 -2.57 25.18 -10.42
N PRO A 253 -2.85 25.94 -11.49
CA PRO A 253 -1.82 26.72 -12.19
C PRO A 253 -1.38 27.99 -11.45
N TYR A 254 -1.78 28.17 -10.18
CA TYR A 254 -1.49 29.32 -9.34
C TYR A 254 -1.43 28.91 -7.86
N GLU A 255 -0.85 29.76 -7.02
CA GLU A 255 -0.76 29.51 -5.59
C GLU A 255 -2.12 29.61 -4.90
N VAL A 256 -2.41 28.65 -4.03
CA VAL A 256 -3.65 28.59 -3.25
C VAL A 256 -3.31 28.27 -1.79
N PRO A 257 -3.81 29.05 -0.82
CA PRO A 257 -3.80 28.69 0.59
C PRO A 257 -4.34 27.27 0.81
N THR A 258 -3.44 26.34 1.17
CA THR A 258 -3.73 24.91 1.21
C THR A 258 -3.25 24.27 2.51
N ARG A 259 -4.10 23.45 3.13
CA ARG A 259 -3.73 22.63 4.30
C ARG A 259 -4.16 21.18 4.10
N VAL A 260 -3.22 20.28 3.86
CA VAL A 260 -3.51 18.84 3.65
C VAL A 260 -2.70 17.99 4.61
N GLY A 261 -3.34 17.04 5.28
CA GLY A 261 -2.60 16.03 6.05
C GLY A 261 -3.43 15.26 7.07
N PRO A 262 -2.77 14.40 7.85
CA PRO A 262 -3.31 13.86 9.09
C PRO A 262 -3.59 15.00 10.06
N SER A 263 -4.69 14.87 10.79
CA SER A 263 -5.19 15.90 11.71
C SER A 263 -5.20 15.42 13.14
N ASP A 264 -5.70 14.21 13.40
CA ASP A 264 -5.78 13.69 14.77
C ASP A 264 -5.91 12.16 14.80
N TYR A 265 -5.68 11.60 15.99
CA TYR A 265 -5.88 10.19 16.32
C TYR A 265 -7.10 10.02 17.23
N VAL A 266 -8.08 9.24 16.78
CA VAL A 266 -9.35 9.02 17.47
C VAL A 266 -9.56 7.51 17.67
N PRO A 267 -9.13 6.94 18.82
CA PRO A 267 -9.00 5.49 18.99
C PRO A 267 -10.24 4.67 18.66
N PHE A 268 -11.43 5.17 19.02
CA PHE A 268 -12.69 4.45 18.83
C PHE A 268 -13.13 4.33 17.36
N LEU A 269 -12.45 5.00 16.41
CA LEU A 269 -12.69 4.79 14.99
C LEU A 269 -12.14 3.44 14.49
N GLY A 270 -11.20 2.82 15.22
CA GLY A 270 -10.53 1.60 14.75
C GLY A 270 -9.88 1.84 13.39
N ASP A 271 -10.09 0.95 12.42
CA ASP A 271 -9.54 1.09 11.07
C ASP A 271 -10.30 2.08 10.17
N LYS A 272 -11.39 2.68 10.67
CA LYS A 272 -12.09 3.73 9.95
C LYS A 272 -11.26 5.00 9.87
N LYS A 273 -11.34 5.63 8.71
CA LYS A 273 -10.79 6.93 8.44
C LYS A 273 -11.88 7.86 7.97
N VAL A 274 -11.92 9.03 8.60
CA VAL A 274 -12.84 10.11 8.23
C VAL A 274 -12.01 11.26 7.68
N CYS A 275 -12.38 11.72 6.49
CA CYS A 275 -11.78 12.87 5.86
C CYS A 275 -12.80 13.98 5.65
N PHE A 276 -12.39 15.20 5.96
CA PHE A 276 -13.12 16.42 5.68
C PHE A 276 -12.35 17.23 4.63
N ILE A 277 -12.97 17.48 3.48
CA ILE A 277 -12.43 18.34 2.43
C ILE A 277 -13.28 19.60 2.35
N HIS A 278 -12.61 20.73 2.25
CA HIS A 278 -13.22 22.03 2.00
C HIS A 278 -12.54 22.69 0.83
N ILE A 279 -13.32 23.17 -0.13
CA ILE A 279 -12.85 23.96 -1.26
C ILE A 279 -13.75 25.17 -1.36
N LYS A 280 -13.17 26.36 -1.35
CA LYS A 280 -13.86 27.62 -1.60
C LYS A 280 -13.26 28.29 -2.82
N GLY A 281 -14.12 28.86 -3.64
CA GLY A 281 -13.73 29.51 -4.87
C GLY A 281 -14.79 30.45 -5.44
N ARG A 282 -14.57 30.88 -6.67
CA ARG A 282 -15.44 31.81 -7.40
C ARG A 282 -15.75 31.31 -8.81
N LYS A 283 -17.03 31.43 -9.19
CA LYS A 283 -17.56 31.12 -10.52
C LYS A 283 -17.68 32.40 -11.35
N PHE A 284 -18.36 32.28 -12.50
CA PHE A 284 -18.72 33.42 -13.36
C PHE A 284 -19.35 34.58 -12.56
N GLY A 285 -18.93 35.82 -12.87
CA GLY A 285 -19.37 37.01 -12.14
C GLY A 285 -18.84 37.10 -10.71
N ASN A 286 -17.73 36.42 -10.40
CA ASN A 286 -17.13 36.32 -9.07
C ASN A 286 -18.08 35.80 -7.98
N GLN A 287 -19.12 35.05 -8.37
CA GLN A 287 -20.06 34.48 -7.42
C GLN A 287 -19.39 33.34 -6.62
N PRO A 288 -19.51 33.33 -5.29
CA PRO A 288 -18.81 32.35 -4.47
C PRO A 288 -19.38 30.94 -4.68
N VAL A 289 -18.51 29.94 -4.54
CA VAL A 289 -18.88 28.53 -4.45
C VAL A 289 -18.07 27.88 -3.34
N THR A 290 -18.74 27.04 -2.56
CA THR A 290 -18.11 26.27 -1.50
C THR A 290 -18.53 24.82 -1.63
N VAL A 291 -17.56 23.91 -1.55
CA VAL A 291 -17.75 22.46 -1.50
C VAL A 291 -17.20 21.96 -0.18
N SER A 292 -18.06 21.31 0.60
CA SER A 292 -17.69 20.60 1.83
C SER A 292 -18.02 19.13 1.66
N VAL A 293 -17.03 18.27 1.85
CA VAL A 293 -17.15 16.81 1.69
C VAL A 293 -16.74 16.13 2.98
N LYS A 294 -17.52 15.13 3.38
CA LYS A 294 -17.14 14.14 4.37
C LYS A 294 -17.01 12.79 3.68
N LEU A 295 -15.85 12.17 3.75
CA LEU A 295 -15.57 10.83 3.26
C LEU A 295 -15.30 9.91 4.45
N GLU A 296 -15.99 8.78 4.50
CA GLU A 296 -15.78 7.72 5.50
C GLU A 296 -15.42 6.42 4.78
N VAL A 297 -14.30 5.80 5.17
CA VAL A 297 -13.81 4.55 4.58
C VAL A 297 -13.19 3.66 5.65
N GLU A 298 -13.17 2.36 5.41
CA GLU A 298 -12.24 1.43 6.07
C GLU A 298 -10.86 1.59 5.42
N ASP A 299 -9.84 2.08 6.14
CA ASP A 299 -8.59 2.53 5.51
C ASP A 299 -7.78 1.38 4.91
N SER A 300 -7.67 0.25 5.61
CA SER A 300 -6.83 -0.87 5.18
C SER A 300 -7.44 -1.68 4.02
N PRO A 301 -8.72 -2.10 4.07
CA PRO A 301 -9.38 -2.74 2.92
C PRO A 301 -9.39 -1.91 1.64
N ASN A 302 -9.36 -0.58 1.77
CA ASN A 302 -9.31 0.34 0.64
C ASN A 302 -8.03 0.20 -0.21
N SER A 303 -6.97 -0.46 0.29
CA SER A 303 -5.75 -0.73 -0.49
C SER A 303 -5.56 -2.20 -0.86
N ALA A 304 -6.25 -3.13 -0.19
CA ALA A 304 -6.02 -4.56 -0.33
C ALA A 304 -6.20 -5.06 -1.77
N GLY A 305 -7.29 -4.67 -2.45
CA GLY A 305 -7.52 -5.06 -3.84
C GLY A 305 -6.43 -4.57 -4.79
N MET A 306 -5.90 -3.36 -4.56
CA MET A 306 -4.76 -2.82 -5.32
C MET A 306 -3.51 -3.67 -5.10
N VAL A 307 -3.22 -4.08 -3.87
CA VAL A 307 -2.07 -4.94 -3.57
C VAL A 307 -2.22 -6.32 -4.22
N ILE A 308 -3.43 -6.87 -4.29
CA ILE A 308 -3.68 -8.14 -5.01
C ILE A 308 -3.36 -7.97 -6.51
N ASP A 309 -3.77 -6.87 -7.16
CA ASP A 309 -3.37 -6.57 -8.55
C ASP A 309 -1.84 -6.44 -8.69
N VAL A 310 -1.17 -5.78 -7.74
CA VAL A 310 0.30 -5.64 -7.74
C VAL A 310 1.01 -6.98 -7.64
N ILE A 311 0.60 -7.85 -6.70
CA ILE A 311 1.18 -9.18 -6.51
C ILE A 311 1.13 -9.98 -7.82
N ARG A 312 -0.03 -9.98 -8.50
CA ARG A 312 -0.20 -10.70 -9.77
C ARG A 312 0.62 -10.07 -10.90
N ALA A 313 0.71 -8.74 -10.97
CA ALA A 313 1.57 -8.06 -11.94
C ALA A 313 3.06 -8.37 -11.74
N VAL A 314 3.52 -8.46 -10.49
CA VAL A 314 4.90 -8.83 -10.15
C VAL A 314 5.17 -10.28 -10.53
N LYS A 315 4.24 -11.21 -10.27
CA LYS A 315 4.39 -12.61 -10.72
C LYS A 315 4.47 -12.72 -12.24
N LEU A 316 3.61 -11.98 -12.94
CA LEU A 316 3.62 -11.93 -14.40
C LEU A 316 4.96 -11.40 -14.95
N ALA A 317 5.55 -10.40 -14.28
CA ALA A 317 6.88 -9.90 -14.62
C ALA A 317 7.98 -10.94 -14.37
N LEU A 318 7.95 -11.64 -13.24
CA LEU A 318 8.89 -12.73 -12.94
C LEU A 318 8.84 -13.81 -14.02
N ASP A 319 7.65 -14.24 -14.44
CA ASP A 319 7.48 -15.31 -15.43
C ASP A 319 7.88 -14.89 -16.84
N ARG A 320 7.93 -13.57 -17.10
CA ARG A 320 8.42 -12.97 -18.35
C ARG A 320 9.90 -12.56 -18.29
N GLY A 321 10.57 -12.75 -17.16
CA GLY A 321 11.97 -12.32 -16.98
C GLY A 321 12.16 -10.79 -17.00
N ILE A 322 11.12 -10.03 -16.64
CA ILE A 322 11.16 -8.58 -16.59
C ILE A 322 11.73 -8.13 -15.24
N ALA A 323 12.79 -7.32 -15.29
CA ALA A 323 13.53 -6.85 -14.12
C ALA A 323 13.44 -5.33 -13.91
N GLY A 324 13.81 -4.90 -12.70
CA GLY A 324 13.78 -3.50 -12.30
C GLY A 324 12.38 -2.97 -11.99
N PRO A 325 12.19 -1.64 -11.97
CA PRO A 325 10.90 -1.05 -11.62
C PRO A 325 9.80 -1.36 -12.64
N LEU A 326 8.67 -1.88 -12.17
CA LEU A 326 7.49 -2.14 -12.99
C LEU A 326 6.66 -0.86 -13.17
N ILE A 327 6.91 -0.12 -14.25
CA ILE A 327 6.41 1.24 -14.47
C ILE A 327 4.87 1.31 -14.51
N SER A 328 4.23 0.41 -15.23
CA SER A 328 2.79 0.39 -15.49
C SER A 328 1.98 0.17 -14.22
N ILE A 329 2.30 -0.89 -13.48
CA ILE A 329 1.64 -1.16 -12.20
C ILE A 329 2.02 -0.13 -11.14
N SER A 330 3.27 0.36 -11.15
CA SER A 330 3.70 1.40 -10.19
C SER A 330 2.88 2.68 -10.39
N ALA A 331 2.77 3.17 -11.63
CA ALA A 331 2.00 4.37 -11.96
C ALA A 331 0.51 4.24 -11.59
N TYR A 332 -0.06 3.04 -11.78
CA TYR A 332 -1.47 2.79 -11.46
C TYR A 332 -1.72 2.71 -9.96
N ALA A 333 -0.92 1.89 -9.26
CA ALA A 333 -1.20 1.43 -7.89
C ALA A 333 -0.48 2.21 -6.79
N PHE A 334 0.48 3.08 -7.09
CA PHE A 334 1.32 3.74 -6.09
C PHE A 334 1.29 5.27 -6.20
N LYS A 335 1.47 5.97 -5.08
CA LYS A 335 1.40 7.43 -4.97
C LYS A 335 2.69 8.08 -5.45
N HIS A 336 3.82 7.40 -5.32
CA HIS A 336 5.13 7.85 -5.75
C HIS A 336 5.80 6.82 -6.69
N PRO A 337 5.24 6.60 -7.89
CA PRO A 337 5.84 5.73 -8.89
C PRO A 337 7.13 6.32 -9.46
N PRO A 338 7.98 5.49 -10.11
CA PRO A 338 9.16 5.99 -10.84
C PRO A 338 8.79 6.96 -11.97
N VAL A 339 7.60 6.80 -12.58
CA VAL A 339 7.07 7.67 -13.62
C VAL A 339 5.64 8.07 -13.26
N GLN A 340 5.40 9.36 -13.06
CA GLN A 340 4.07 9.91 -12.80
C GLN A 340 3.33 10.18 -14.11
N VAL A 341 2.10 9.67 -14.21
CA VAL A 341 1.16 9.95 -15.30
C VAL A 341 -0.26 10.04 -14.76
N ASP A 342 -1.19 10.56 -15.56
CA ASP A 342 -2.60 10.56 -15.22
C ASP A 342 -3.14 9.13 -15.03
N ASP A 343 -4.07 8.97 -14.09
CA ASP A 343 -4.58 7.64 -13.68
C ASP A 343 -5.22 6.86 -14.86
N HIS A 344 -5.82 7.55 -15.85
CA HIS A 344 -6.37 6.91 -17.04
C HIS A 344 -5.28 6.37 -18.00
N ILE A 345 -4.12 7.04 -18.07
CA ILE A 345 -2.95 6.60 -18.83
C ILE A 345 -2.32 5.40 -18.13
N ALA A 346 -2.11 5.50 -16.80
CA ALA A 346 -1.57 4.41 -15.99
C ALA A 346 -2.41 3.13 -16.10
N ARG A 347 -3.74 3.26 -16.05
CA ARG A 347 -4.64 2.13 -16.25
C ARG A 347 -4.45 1.48 -17.62
N ARG A 348 -4.40 2.27 -18.70
CA ARG A 348 -4.18 1.76 -20.05
C ARG A 348 -2.84 1.02 -20.16
N TRP A 349 -1.76 1.58 -19.61
CA TRP A 349 -0.44 0.94 -19.60
C TRP A 349 -0.46 -0.40 -18.86
N LEU A 350 -1.20 -0.49 -17.75
CA LEU A 350 -1.36 -1.75 -17.03
C LEU A 350 -2.13 -2.79 -17.84
N GLU A 351 -3.19 -2.39 -18.54
CA GLU A 351 -3.93 -3.30 -19.44
C GLU A 351 -3.06 -3.79 -20.61
N GLU A 352 -2.25 -2.92 -21.21
CA GLU A 352 -1.25 -3.28 -22.24
C GLU A 352 -0.21 -4.26 -21.67
N PHE A 353 0.30 -4.00 -20.45
CA PHE A 353 1.22 -4.90 -19.76
C PHE A 353 0.60 -6.27 -19.53
N ILE A 354 -0.63 -6.35 -19.03
CA ILE A 354 -1.34 -7.63 -18.83
C ILE A 354 -1.42 -8.42 -20.13
N ARG A 355 -1.81 -7.76 -21.23
CA ARG A 355 -1.90 -8.38 -22.57
C ARG A 355 -0.54 -8.72 -23.21
N GLY A 356 0.58 -8.28 -22.64
CA GLY A 356 1.91 -8.49 -23.19
C GLY A 356 2.27 -7.55 -24.34
N GLU A 357 1.55 -6.44 -24.48
CA GLU A 357 1.79 -5.38 -25.47
C GLU A 357 2.86 -4.38 -24.99
N ARG A 358 3.23 -4.46 -23.71
CA ARG A 358 4.17 -3.58 -23.03
C ARG A 358 5.03 -4.35 -22.03
N ASP A 359 6.31 -4.00 -21.98
CA ASP A 359 7.28 -4.68 -21.10
C ASP A 359 7.23 -4.24 -19.63
N ARG A 360 6.99 -2.96 -19.33
CA ARG A 360 7.10 -2.44 -17.95
C ARG A 360 6.00 -1.47 -17.59
#